data_AF-A0A7H0IHR4-F1
#
_entry.id   AF-A0A7H0IHR4-F1
#
_cell.length_a   1.000
_cell.length_b   1.000
_cell.length_c   1.000
_cell.angle_alpha   90.00
_cell.angle_beta   90.00
_cell.angle_gamma   90.00
#
_symmetry.space_group_name_H-M   'P 1'
#
loop_
_entity.id
_entity.type
_entity.pdbx_description
1 polymer ?
#
loop_
_entity_poly.entity_id
_entity_poly.type
_entity_poly.pdbx_seq_one_letter_code
_entity_poly.pdbx_strand_id
1 'polypeptide(L)'
;MDAQGRGRADNIDPADQWVLNPNTGEYELQLGTAAAQSAVAAPPPGASSVPGPRRAASRAASAVDAPAPGRGSLPGEPGRDVPGPRRRKGAPVEEPLPGRRGRKPVKKKSKGRKILVWTGGTMAFLLVGTAGAAYLYIEHLNGNISSSSTDGAGTGGFSKDKAINLLLIGTDKRTGAGNEGYGDAGSVGHADTTILLHVSKDRTNATALSIPRDLIVDIPDCPTEQADGTSKVVPGSEGARFNTSLGQDGRTPSCTMRTVTELTGITPDNFMVADFNAVKTLTSAVGGVEVCLAKDIDDKDSHLKLSKGTHLIEGEQALAFVRTRHSVGFGGDLSRIQIQQQFLSALMRKLKSNDTLTDPTKMIKLAEAGTKALTVDSQLDSIGKLKDLGLELGKLNVKNLTFTTIPVVDNPAEKVKATVVLDQSAAPTVFQMIRDDVSFTEVAQQAKESKSAAAAEAAARLKGTQAAASEVRVQVMNGGAVAGSAQETLSWLQNEEGVTKSENAGNAPAELANTTLEYAPEQADQARKLAAIMGLSGSALKPGKSVTNSQGLPTMTLTLGKDFKGAGVSMTAPAKVPSSVNKSTADKVQCAK
;
A
#
# COMPACT_ATOMS: atom_id res chain seq x y z
N MET A 1 6.64 -47.66 28.26
CA MET A 1 7.28 -48.97 28.05
C MET A 1 8.06 -48.88 26.76
N ASP A 2 9.33 -49.30 26.78
CA ASP A 2 10.20 -49.24 25.60
C ASP A 2 10.03 -50.46 24.71
N ALA A 3 10.15 -50.26 23.40
CA ALA A 3 10.24 -51.34 22.40
C ALA A 3 11.10 -50.89 21.21
N GLN A 4 12.39 -51.23 21.22
CA GLN A 4 13.25 -51.17 20.04
C GLN A 4 13.05 -52.45 19.21
N GLY A 5 12.78 -52.37 17.90
CA GLY A 5 12.26 -53.53 17.17
C GLY A 5 12.41 -53.57 15.64
N ARG A 6 13.60 -53.25 15.11
CA ARG A 6 14.15 -53.63 13.77
C ARG A 6 13.15 -53.84 12.61
N GLY A 7 13.20 -52.95 11.63
CA GLY A 7 12.23 -52.91 10.53
C GLY A 7 12.14 -54.13 9.61
N ARG A 8 10.98 -54.23 8.97
CA ARG A 8 10.80 -54.78 7.61
C ARG A 8 10.30 -53.65 6.72
N ALA A 9 10.53 -53.77 5.42
CA ALA A 9 9.88 -52.90 4.45
C ALA A 9 8.48 -53.45 4.18
N ASP A 10 7.46 -52.61 4.36
CA ASP A 10 6.17 -52.58 3.64
C ASP A 10 5.43 -51.33 4.15
N ASN A 11 5.23 -50.32 3.29
CA ASN A 11 4.50 -49.11 3.66
C ASN A 11 2.99 -49.36 3.57
N ILE A 12 2.42 -49.87 4.66
CA ILE A 12 0.97 -50.01 4.85
C ILE A 12 0.62 -49.30 6.16
N ASP A 13 -0.27 -48.31 6.12
CA ASP A 13 -0.76 -47.68 7.35
C ASP A 13 -1.66 -48.68 8.10
N PRO A 14 -1.51 -48.86 9.43
CA PRO A 14 -2.43 -49.70 10.20
C PRO A 14 -3.90 -49.23 10.14
N ALA A 15 -4.19 -48.00 9.69
CA ALA A 15 -5.54 -47.53 9.40
C ALA A 15 -6.17 -48.21 8.16
N ASP A 16 -5.39 -48.50 7.11
CA ASP A 16 -5.88 -48.99 5.81
C ASP A 16 -6.41 -50.44 5.85
N GLN A 17 -6.19 -51.15 6.96
CA GLN A 17 -6.59 -52.57 7.12
C GLN A 17 -8.06 -52.74 7.59
N TRP A 18 -8.73 -51.64 7.98
CA TRP A 18 -10.08 -51.65 8.54
C TRP A 18 -11.11 -51.18 7.51
N VAL A 19 -11.93 -52.09 7.01
CA VAL A 19 -12.97 -51.81 6.01
C VAL A 19 -14.34 -51.81 6.67
N LEU A 20 -15.13 -50.75 6.45
CA LEU A 20 -16.52 -50.69 6.92
C LEU A 20 -17.38 -51.71 6.16
N ASN A 21 -17.96 -52.68 6.86
CA ASN A 21 -18.88 -53.64 6.26
C ASN A 21 -20.25 -52.95 6.04
N PRO A 22 -20.71 -52.78 4.78
CA PRO A 22 -21.92 -52.02 4.48
C PRO A 22 -23.22 -52.68 4.93
N ASN A 23 -23.18 -53.95 5.37
CA ASN A 23 -24.35 -54.69 5.82
C ASN A 23 -24.52 -54.68 7.36
N THR A 24 -23.45 -54.42 8.11
CA THR A 24 -23.45 -54.41 9.59
C THR A 24 -23.18 -53.02 10.16
N GLY A 25 -22.46 -52.16 9.44
CA GLY A 25 -22.05 -50.83 9.92
C GLY A 25 -20.84 -50.83 10.85
N GLU A 26 -20.19 -51.98 11.03
CA GLU A 26 -18.95 -52.11 11.82
C GLU A 26 -17.71 -52.24 10.92
N TYR A 27 -16.54 -51.89 11.45
CA TYR A 27 -15.26 -52.00 10.75
C TYR A 27 -14.65 -53.39 10.98
N GLU A 28 -14.36 -54.10 9.89
CA GLU A 28 -13.75 -55.44 9.90
C GLU A 28 -12.31 -55.39 9.37
N LEU A 29 -11.42 -56.16 10.00
CA LEU A 29 -9.99 -56.22 9.68
C LEU A 29 -9.72 -57.29 8.61
N GLN A 30 -9.29 -56.89 7.41
CA GLN A 30 -8.98 -57.84 6.33
C GLN A 30 -7.56 -58.40 6.45
N LEU A 31 -7.44 -59.65 6.91
CA LEU A 31 -6.19 -60.41 6.94
C LEU A 31 -6.17 -61.50 5.86
N GLY A 32 -5.81 -61.14 4.61
CA GLY A 32 -5.94 -62.04 3.45
C GLY A 32 -4.84 -61.92 2.38
N THR A 33 -3.80 -62.73 2.50
CA THR A 33 -2.91 -63.27 1.43
C THR A 33 -2.50 -62.37 0.24
N ALA A 34 -1.20 -62.05 0.15
CA ALA A 34 -0.59 -61.42 -1.02
C ALA A 34 -0.64 -62.30 -2.29
N ALA A 35 -0.83 -61.68 -3.46
CA ALA A 35 -0.85 -62.34 -4.76
C ALA A 35 -0.10 -61.56 -5.85
N ALA A 36 0.89 -62.23 -6.45
CA ALA A 36 1.50 -62.04 -7.79
C ALA A 36 1.81 -60.62 -8.33
N GLN A 37 3.10 -60.40 -8.62
CA GLN A 37 3.60 -59.32 -9.48
C GLN A 37 3.17 -59.49 -10.95
N SER A 38 3.28 -58.42 -11.75
CA SER A 38 3.39 -58.52 -13.21
C SER A 38 4.29 -57.40 -13.76
N ALA A 39 5.05 -57.70 -14.81
CA ALA A 39 6.01 -56.82 -15.48
C ALA A 39 5.77 -56.86 -17.01
N VAL A 40 6.78 -56.51 -17.83
CA VAL A 40 6.79 -56.53 -19.33
C VAL A 40 6.10 -55.28 -19.95
N ALA A 41 6.68 -54.56 -20.93
CA ALA A 41 8.05 -54.49 -21.45
C ALA A 41 8.28 -53.22 -22.30
N ALA A 42 9.52 -53.02 -22.77
CA ALA A 42 9.90 -52.09 -23.84
C ALA A 42 10.67 -52.83 -24.96
N PRO A 43 10.68 -52.30 -26.21
CA PRO A 43 11.90 -52.33 -27.05
C PRO A 43 12.04 -51.03 -27.91
N PRO A 44 12.88 -50.96 -28.98
CA PRO A 44 14.31 -50.61 -28.89
C PRO A 44 14.76 -49.42 -29.82
N PRO A 45 16.04 -49.00 -29.84
CA PRO A 45 16.47 -47.71 -30.44
C PRO A 45 17.35 -47.78 -31.71
N GLY A 46 17.57 -46.62 -32.36
CA GLY A 46 18.63 -46.36 -33.35
C GLY A 46 18.42 -45.01 -34.10
N ALA A 47 19.41 -44.36 -34.73
CA ALA A 47 20.86 -44.50 -34.63
C ALA A 47 21.60 -43.22 -35.12
N SER A 48 22.86 -43.09 -34.70
CA SER A 48 23.87 -42.05 -35.02
C SER A 48 23.94 -41.43 -36.43
N SER A 49 24.36 -40.15 -36.52
CA SER A 49 25.65 -39.78 -37.17
C SER A 49 26.02 -38.29 -37.00
N VAL A 50 27.34 -37.99 -37.04
CA VAL A 50 27.96 -36.64 -36.98
C VAL A 50 29.23 -36.67 -37.86
N PRO A 51 29.43 -35.71 -38.78
CA PRO A 51 30.64 -34.87 -38.69
C PRO A 51 30.46 -33.40 -39.15
N GLY A 52 31.27 -32.49 -38.62
CA GLY A 52 31.59 -31.19 -39.26
C GLY A 52 32.87 -31.32 -40.12
N PRO A 53 33.71 -30.26 -40.26
CA PRO A 53 33.51 -28.82 -40.01
C PRO A 53 34.00 -27.93 -41.19
N ARG A 54 33.88 -26.58 -41.12
CA ARG A 54 34.97 -25.60 -41.46
C ARG A 54 34.56 -24.10 -41.49
N ARG A 55 35.61 -23.28 -41.51
CA ARG A 55 35.73 -21.80 -41.44
C ARG A 55 35.11 -20.99 -42.61
N ALA A 56 34.43 -19.90 -42.23
CA ALA A 56 34.69 -18.48 -42.55
C ALA A 56 34.55 -17.87 -43.97
N ALA A 57 34.11 -16.60 -43.91
CA ALA A 57 34.41 -15.44 -44.78
C ALA A 57 33.68 -15.26 -46.13
N SER A 58 32.88 -14.19 -46.19
CA SER A 58 32.66 -13.38 -47.41
C SER A 58 32.37 -11.91 -47.04
N ARG A 59 32.71 -10.97 -47.94
CA ARG A 59 32.42 -9.53 -47.90
C ARG A 59 31.82 -9.14 -49.27
N ALA A 60 30.79 -8.31 -49.31
CA ALA A 60 30.44 -7.34 -50.38
C ALA A 60 28.98 -6.85 -50.23
N ALA A 61 28.51 -5.76 -50.85
CA ALA A 61 29.10 -4.44 -51.19
C ALA A 61 28.01 -3.55 -51.83
N SER A 62 27.99 -2.24 -51.52
CA SER A 62 27.32 -1.12 -52.24
C SER A 62 27.48 0.15 -51.37
N ALA A 63 27.86 1.37 -51.78
CA ALA A 63 28.07 2.04 -53.09
C ALA A 63 26.78 2.28 -53.92
N VAL A 64 26.52 3.45 -54.53
CA VAL A 64 27.26 4.75 -54.67
C VAL A 64 26.36 5.93 -54.16
N ASP A 65 26.45 7.26 -54.38
CA ASP A 65 27.26 8.21 -55.19
C ASP A 65 27.31 9.64 -54.53
N ALA A 66 27.68 10.71 -55.26
CA ALA A 66 27.75 12.13 -54.85
C ALA A 66 27.04 13.07 -55.88
N PRO A 67 27.58 14.19 -56.44
CA PRO A 67 28.35 15.34 -55.91
C PRO A 67 27.83 16.76 -56.36
N ALA A 68 28.36 17.87 -55.81
CA ALA A 68 28.41 19.21 -56.47
C ALA A 68 29.36 20.24 -55.77
N PRO A 69 30.20 21.03 -56.49
CA PRO A 69 31.09 22.07 -55.89
C PRO A 69 31.04 23.48 -56.55
N GLY A 70 31.69 24.51 -55.94
CA GLY A 70 31.79 25.88 -56.48
C GLY A 70 33.02 26.72 -56.05
N ARG A 71 33.60 27.46 -57.01
CA ARG A 71 34.79 28.37 -56.95
C ARG A 71 34.40 29.76 -56.36
N GLY A 72 35.28 30.74 -56.03
CA GLY A 72 36.75 30.91 -56.06
C GLY A 72 37.17 32.40 -56.05
N SER A 73 38.48 32.71 -56.18
CA SER A 73 39.12 34.03 -56.52
C SER A 73 39.89 34.84 -55.42
N LEU A 74 40.90 35.59 -55.92
CA LEU A 74 41.80 36.63 -55.33
C LEU A 74 41.88 37.80 -56.38
N PRO A 75 42.68 38.90 -56.28
CA PRO A 75 43.69 39.35 -55.29
C PRO A 75 43.58 40.85 -54.86
N GLY A 76 44.58 41.39 -54.13
CA GLY A 76 44.79 42.85 -53.99
C GLY A 76 45.73 43.32 -52.86
N GLU A 77 46.82 44.03 -53.20
CA GLU A 77 47.72 44.82 -52.31
C GLU A 77 47.36 46.34 -52.38
N PRO A 78 48.07 47.33 -51.75
CA PRO A 78 49.36 47.36 -51.00
C PRO A 78 49.25 48.03 -49.59
N GLY A 79 50.29 48.29 -48.79
CA GLY A 79 51.73 48.00 -48.83
C GLY A 79 52.57 49.08 -48.08
N ARG A 80 53.92 49.00 -48.13
CA ARG A 80 54.93 49.96 -47.60
C ARG A 80 55.10 50.06 -46.06
N ASP A 81 56.29 50.37 -45.51
CA ASP A 81 57.63 50.49 -46.12
C ASP A 81 58.81 50.08 -45.21
N VAL A 82 59.99 49.91 -45.83
CA VAL A 82 61.33 49.69 -45.23
C VAL A 82 62.05 51.06 -45.03
N PRO A 83 63.37 51.21 -44.70
CA PRO A 83 64.49 50.28 -44.42
C PRO A 83 65.09 50.51 -42.98
N GLY A 84 66.29 50.09 -42.55
CA GLY A 84 67.54 49.75 -43.26
C GLY A 84 68.67 49.17 -42.37
N PRO A 85 69.88 48.93 -42.92
CA PRO A 85 70.57 47.65 -42.63
C PRO A 85 72.12 47.71 -42.42
N ARG A 86 72.72 46.51 -42.21
CA ARG A 86 74.18 46.16 -42.33
C ARG A 86 75.08 46.73 -41.20
N ARG A 87 76.28 46.19 -40.89
CA ARG A 87 76.95 44.88 -41.15
C ARG A 87 78.10 44.69 -40.13
N ARG A 88 78.53 43.43 -39.92
CA ARG A 88 79.90 42.96 -39.53
C ARG A 88 80.65 43.74 -38.41
N LYS A 89 80.84 43.14 -37.23
CA LYS A 89 81.85 42.09 -36.90
C LYS A 89 83.28 42.65 -36.72
N GLY A 90 83.62 42.91 -35.46
CA GLY A 90 84.98 43.09 -34.92
C GLY A 90 84.99 42.61 -33.46
N ALA A 91 86.12 42.10 -32.97
CA ALA A 91 86.28 41.53 -31.62
C ALA A 91 87.08 42.50 -30.72
N PRO A 92 87.25 42.23 -29.41
CA PRO A 92 87.14 43.26 -28.36
C PRO A 92 88.47 43.87 -27.92
N VAL A 93 88.41 44.87 -27.04
CA VAL A 93 89.21 44.92 -25.78
C VAL A 93 88.74 46.07 -24.85
N GLU A 94 88.94 45.85 -23.55
CA GLU A 94 88.95 46.77 -22.38
C GLU A 94 87.74 47.60 -21.89
N GLU A 95 87.77 47.71 -20.55
CA GLU A 95 86.90 48.36 -19.58
C GLU A 95 87.14 49.90 -19.50
N PRO A 96 86.21 50.72 -18.94
CA PRO A 96 86.08 50.85 -17.48
C PRO A 96 84.67 50.96 -16.87
N LEU A 97 84.61 50.57 -15.59
CA LEU A 97 83.55 50.83 -14.60
C LEU A 97 83.72 52.23 -13.95
N PRO A 98 82.87 52.69 -12.99
CA PRO A 98 81.59 52.15 -12.48
C PRO A 98 80.42 53.18 -12.45
N GLY A 99 79.18 52.73 -12.24
CA GLY A 99 78.05 53.62 -11.92
C GLY A 99 76.72 52.94 -11.60
N ARG A 100 76.33 52.85 -10.31
CA ARG A 100 75.06 52.21 -9.87
C ARG A 100 73.82 53.08 -10.15
N ARG A 101 72.72 52.49 -10.66
CA ARG A 101 71.33 52.92 -10.36
C ARG A 101 70.27 51.81 -10.57
N GLY A 102 69.33 51.74 -9.63
CA GLY A 102 68.05 50.99 -9.54
C GLY A 102 67.67 49.88 -10.54
N ARG A 103 67.49 48.64 -10.03
CA ARG A 103 66.65 47.58 -10.67
C ARG A 103 65.18 47.71 -10.23
N LYS A 104 64.23 47.60 -11.17
CA LYS A 104 62.79 47.43 -10.87
C LYS A 104 62.51 46.01 -10.33
N PRO A 105 61.62 45.82 -9.32
CA PRO A 105 61.27 44.50 -8.80
C PRO A 105 60.34 43.73 -9.75
N VAL A 106 60.65 42.46 -10.00
CA VAL A 106 59.82 41.56 -10.83
C VAL A 106 58.66 40.99 -10.00
N LYS A 107 57.42 41.06 -10.52
CA LYS A 107 56.24 40.47 -9.88
C LYS A 107 56.37 38.95 -9.77
N LYS A 108 56.66 38.43 -8.56
CA LYS A 108 56.66 36.99 -8.26
C LYS A 108 55.24 36.42 -8.48
N LYS A 109 55.09 35.41 -9.34
CA LYS A 109 53.82 34.68 -9.53
C LYS A 109 53.41 34.03 -8.19
N SER A 110 52.20 34.28 -7.71
CA SER A 110 51.81 33.91 -6.34
C SER A 110 51.62 32.40 -6.18
N LYS A 111 52.23 31.81 -5.13
CA LYS A 111 52.05 30.39 -4.79
C LYS A 111 50.59 30.07 -4.42
N GLY A 112 49.87 31.02 -3.83
CA GLY A 112 48.45 30.87 -3.45
C GLY A 112 47.52 30.45 -4.59
N ARG A 113 47.76 30.90 -5.84
CA ARG A 113 46.94 30.47 -6.99
C ARG A 113 47.09 28.97 -7.28
N LYS A 114 48.25 28.36 -7.01
CA LYS A 114 48.40 26.89 -7.13
C LYS A 114 47.66 26.16 -6.02
N ILE A 115 47.75 26.65 -4.78
CA ILE A 115 47.05 26.06 -3.63
C ILE A 115 45.53 26.07 -3.86
N LEU A 116 44.96 27.22 -4.25
CA LEU A 116 43.52 27.38 -4.46
C LEU A 116 43.00 26.53 -5.64
N VAL A 117 43.79 26.38 -6.71
CA VAL A 117 43.45 25.47 -7.82
C VAL A 117 43.53 23.99 -7.39
N TRP A 118 44.47 23.61 -6.52
CA TRP A 118 44.55 22.25 -6.01
C TRP A 118 43.44 21.93 -5.00
N THR A 119 43.16 22.81 -4.02
CA THR A 119 42.07 22.60 -3.06
C THR A 119 40.70 22.65 -3.76
N GLY A 120 40.50 23.58 -4.69
CA GLY A 120 39.28 23.63 -5.52
C GLY A 120 39.14 22.40 -6.43
N GLY A 121 40.24 21.92 -7.02
CA GLY A 121 40.27 20.70 -7.83
C GLY A 121 39.95 19.44 -7.03
N THR A 122 40.57 19.26 -5.86
CA THR A 122 40.26 18.14 -4.95
C THR A 122 38.83 18.21 -4.43
N MET A 123 38.33 19.40 -4.07
CA MET A 123 36.93 19.57 -3.64
C MET A 123 35.95 19.24 -4.77
N ALA A 124 36.20 19.72 -5.99
CA ALA A 124 35.37 19.39 -7.15
C ALA A 124 35.43 17.89 -7.50
N PHE A 125 36.61 17.27 -7.43
CA PHE A 125 36.77 15.83 -7.65
C PHE A 125 36.03 15.00 -6.58
N LEU A 126 36.11 15.39 -5.30
CA LEU A 126 35.36 14.75 -4.23
C LEU A 126 33.85 14.91 -4.43
N LEU A 127 33.36 16.12 -4.76
CA LEU A 127 31.93 16.36 -5.01
C LEU A 127 31.40 15.60 -6.23
N VAL A 128 32.14 15.55 -7.34
CA VAL A 128 31.76 14.78 -8.53
C VAL A 128 31.86 13.28 -8.27
N GLY A 129 32.89 12.83 -7.53
CA GLY A 129 33.06 11.44 -7.14
C GLY A 129 31.96 10.93 -6.20
N THR A 130 31.59 11.71 -5.18
CA THR A 130 30.49 11.34 -4.28
C THR A 130 29.13 11.44 -4.94
N ALA A 131 28.89 12.46 -5.79
CA ALA A 131 27.65 12.55 -6.57
C ALA A 131 27.51 11.39 -7.58
N GLY A 132 28.60 11.01 -8.25
CA GLY A 132 28.64 9.86 -9.16
C GLY A 132 28.41 8.54 -8.43
N ALA A 133 29.06 8.33 -7.28
CA ALA A 133 28.85 7.15 -6.45
C ALA A 133 27.41 7.07 -5.90
N ALA A 134 26.85 8.20 -5.46
CA ALA A 134 25.46 8.28 -5.00
C ALA A 134 24.45 8.01 -6.12
N TYR A 135 24.70 8.53 -7.33
CA TYR A 135 23.87 8.24 -8.51
C TYR A 135 23.90 6.75 -8.88
N LEU A 136 25.10 6.14 -8.95
CA LEU A 136 25.24 4.70 -9.21
C LEU A 136 24.60 3.83 -8.11
N TYR A 137 24.62 4.28 -6.85
CA TYR A 137 23.94 3.56 -5.76
C TYR A 137 22.42 3.71 -5.80
N ILE A 138 21.89 4.89 -6.16
CA ILE A 138 20.47 5.10 -6.42
C ILE A 138 20.01 4.18 -7.56
N GLU A 139 20.80 4.07 -8.64
CA GLU A 139 20.45 3.21 -9.77
C GLU A 139 20.56 1.72 -9.43
N HIS A 140 21.51 1.32 -8.58
CA HIS A 140 21.52 -0.03 -8.02
C HIS A 140 20.27 -0.32 -7.18
N LEU A 141 19.81 0.63 -6.34
CA LEU A 141 18.58 0.47 -5.58
C LEU A 141 17.34 0.41 -6.49
N ASN A 142 17.25 1.23 -7.54
CA ASN A 142 16.18 1.12 -8.54
C ASN A 142 16.19 -0.26 -9.21
N GLY A 143 17.36 -0.73 -9.67
CA GLY A 143 17.51 -2.03 -10.32
C GLY A 143 17.29 -3.25 -9.42
N ASN A 144 17.16 -3.06 -8.11
CA ASN A 144 16.74 -4.11 -7.19
C ASN A 144 15.20 -4.21 -7.05
N ILE A 145 14.44 -3.17 -7.40
CA ILE A 145 12.98 -3.11 -7.19
C ILE A 145 12.28 -4.06 -8.14
N SER A 146 11.56 -5.03 -7.58
CA SER A 146 10.56 -5.79 -8.33
C SER A 146 9.28 -4.98 -8.45
N SER A 147 8.74 -4.81 -9.64
CA SER A 147 7.46 -4.12 -9.87
C SER A 147 6.47 -4.95 -10.68
N SER A 148 5.18 -4.66 -10.52
CA SER A 148 4.08 -5.32 -11.22
C SER A 148 3.00 -4.29 -11.59
N SER A 149 2.26 -4.52 -12.67
CA SER A 149 1.25 -3.55 -13.15
C SER A 149 0.11 -3.38 -12.15
N THR A 150 -0.51 -2.20 -12.17
CA THR A 150 -1.80 -1.98 -11.50
C THR A 150 -2.98 -2.45 -12.35
N ASP A 151 -2.79 -2.76 -13.64
CA ASP A 151 -3.86 -3.12 -14.58
C ASP A 151 -5.05 -2.12 -14.57
N GLY A 152 -4.80 -0.84 -14.25
CA GLY A 152 -5.83 0.18 -14.06
C GLY A 152 -6.76 -0.03 -12.85
N ALA A 153 -6.35 -0.82 -11.85
CA ALA A 153 -7.13 -1.11 -10.64
C ALA A 153 -6.93 -0.07 -9.52
N GLY A 154 -5.85 0.71 -9.55
CA GLY A 154 -5.52 1.70 -8.53
C GLY A 154 -5.72 3.14 -8.98
N THR A 155 -5.98 4.04 -8.03
CA THR A 155 -6.13 5.49 -8.26
C THR A 155 -4.83 6.22 -8.62
N GLY A 156 -3.68 5.56 -8.46
CA GLY A 156 -2.40 5.97 -9.03
C GLY A 156 -1.62 6.97 -8.18
N GLY A 157 -0.90 6.47 -7.17
CA GLY A 157 0.07 7.26 -6.40
C GLY A 157 -0.55 8.16 -5.33
N PHE A 158 0.27 8.53 -4.34
CA PHE A 158 -0.14 9.37 -3.22
C PHE A 158 0.04 10.87 -3.50
N SER A 159 -0.84 11.70 -2.93
CA SER A 159 -0.73 13.16 -2.94
C SER A 159 -0.88 13.73 -1.53
N LYS A 160 -0.27 14.89 -1.29
CA LYS A 160 -0.32 15.59 0.01
C LYS A 160 -1.73 16.06 0.37
N ASP A 161 -2.57 16.30 -0.63
CA ASP A 161 -3.95 16.80 -0.47
C ASP A 161 -5.02 15.70 -0.58
N LYS A 162 -4.61 14.43 -0.54
CA LYS A 162 -5.48 13.24 -0.51
C LYS A 162 -5.14 12.35 0.69
N ALA A 163 -6.07 11.48 1.08
CA ALA A 163 -5.76 10.28 1.85
C ALA A 163 -4.75 9.39 1.09
N ILE A 164 -4.18 8.38 1.76
CA ILE A 164 -3.38 7.34 1.11
C ILE A 164 -3.98 5.98 1.46
N ASN A 165 -4.36 5.21 0.45
CA ASN A 165 -4.87 3.86 0.58
C ASN A 165 -3.83 2.87 0.01
N LEU A 166 -2.99 2.30 0.87
CA LEU A 166 -1.94 1.35 0.47
C LEU A 166 -2.37 -0.09 0.77
N LEU A 167 -2.43 -0.95 -0.25
CA LEU A 167 -2.77 -2.36 -0.07
C LEU A 167 -1.50 -3.19 0.19
N LEU A 168 -1.40 -3.77 1.38
CA LEU A 168 -0.30 -4.67 1.77
C LEU A 168 -0.77 -6.12 1.64
N ILE A 169 -0.05 -6.93 0.84
CA ILE A 169 -0.39 -8.32 0.57
C ILE A 169 0.78 -9.22 0.98
N GLY A 170 0.57 -10.07 1.98
CA GLY A 170 1.46 -11.19 2.29
C GLY A 170 1.09 -12.39 1.42
N THR A 171 2.04 -12.91 0.64
CA THR A 171 1.83 -14.08 -0.22
C THR A 171 2.72 -15.26 0.16
N ASP A 172 2.19 -16.46 -0.02
CA ASP A 172 2.89 -17.73 0.16
C ASP A 172 3.40 -18.30 -1.18
N LYS A 173 3.70 -17.44 -2.15
CA LYS A 173 4.33 -17.82 -3.43
C LYS A 173 5.68 -18.52 -3.18
N ARG A 174 5.80 -19.79 -3.57
CA ARG A 174 6.96 -20.65 -3.26
C ARG A 174 8.01 -20.74 -4.37
N THR A 175 7.78 -20.06 -5.49
CA THR A 175 8.73 -20.02 -6.62
C THR A 175 9.86 -19.04 -6.36
N GLY A 176 11.06 -19.52 -6.02
CA GLY A 176 12.27 -18.71 -5.87
C GLY A 176 13.18 -19.17 -4.74
N ALA A 177 14.47 -18.86 -4.86
CA ALA A 177 15.50 -19.31 -3.91
C ALA A 177 15.14 -18.91 -2.45
N GLY A 178 15.23 -19.88 -1.53
CA GLY A 178 14.92 -19.68 -0.11
C GLY A 178 13.44 -19.81 0.28
N ASN A 179 12.51 -19.90 -0.68
CA ASN A 179 11.09 -20.18 -0.43
C ASN A 179 10.73 -21.67 -0.59
N GLU A 180 11.64 -22.49 -1.13
CA GLU A 180 11.45 -23.90 -1.50
C GLU A 180 11.16 -24.84 -0.30
N GLY A 181 11.53 -24.46 0.92
CA GLY A 181 11.50 -25.33 2.11
C GLY A 181 10.18 -25.41 2.88
N TYR A 182 9.03 -24.99 2.31
CA TYR A 182 7.79 -24.82 3.08
C TYR A 182 6.51 -25.32 2.39
N GLY A 183 6.16 -26.58 2.57
CA GLY A 183 4.95 -27.17 1.97
C GLY A 183 5.12 -27.46 0.48
N ASP A 184 4.00 -27.54 -0.26
CA ASP A 184 4.02 -28.07 -1.63
C ASP A 184 4.82 -27.19 -2.61
N ALA A 185 5.72 -27.85 -3.35
CA ALA A 185 6.58 -27.20 -4.32
C ALA A 185 5.78 -26.70 -5.53
N GLY A 186 6.00 -25.43 -5.91
CA GLY A 186 5.40 -24.84 -7.12
C GLY A 186 4.11 -24.06 -6.92
N SER A 187 3.66 -23.80 -5.67
CA SER A 187 2.50 -22.93 -5.43
C SER A 187 2.66 -21.55 -6.08
N VAL A 188 1.65 -21.16 -6.87
CA VAL A 188 1.51 -19.85 -7.53
C VAL A 188 1.41 -18.68 -6.54
N GLY A 189 1.10 -18.97 -5.27
CA GLY A 189 0.91 -18.00 -4.19
C GLY A 189 -0.52 -17.50 -4.09
N HIS A 190 -0.98 -17.24 -2.87
CA HIS A 190 -2.31 -16.70 -2.58
C HIS A 190 -2.21 -15.38 -1.82
N ALA A 191 -3.33 -14.65 -1.71
CA ALA A 191 -3.45 -13.47 -0.86
C ALA A 191 -3.64 -13.91 0.62
N ASP A 192 -2.66 -14.64 1.14
CA ASP A 192 -2.76 -15.36 2.42
C ASP A 192 -2.73 -14.43 3.65
N THR A 193 -2.41 -13.15 3.46
CA THR A 193 -2.59 -12.07 4.43
C THR A 193 -2.84 -10.78 3.66
N THR A 194 -3.90 -10.03 3.95
CA THR A 194 -4.19 -8.77 3.25
C THR A 194 -4.57 -7.68 4.24
N ILE A 195 -3.95 -6.51 4.11
CA ILE A 195 -4.18 -5.35 4.98
C ILE A 195 -4.31 -4.09 4.12
N LEU A 196 -5.47 -3.46 4.15
CA LEU A 196 -5.68 -2.12 3.59
C LEU A 196 -5.22 -1.09 4.62
N LEU A 197 -4.07 -0.45 4.39
CA LEU A 197 -3.59 0.68 5.17
C LEU A 197 -4.18 1.98 4.60
N HIS A 198 -5.24 2.46 5.22
CA HIS A 198 -5.75 3.81 5.00
C HIS A 198 -5.03 4.82 5.91
N VAL A 199 -4.70 5.97 5.36
CA VAL A 199 -4.07 7.10 6.04
C VAL A 199 -4.85 8.37 5.73
N SER A 200 -5.32 9.08 6.77
CA SER A 200 -6.17 10.27 6.59
C SER A 200 -5.47 11.37 5.77
N LYS A 201 -6.25 12.19 5.07
CA LYS A 201 -5.77 13.32 4.26
C LYS A 201 -4.86 14.28 5.04
N ASP A 202 -5.20 14.53 6.30
CA ASP A 202 -4.44 15.40 7.19
C ASP A 202 -3.25 14.71 7.91
N ARG A 203 -3.04 13.41 7.66
CA ARG A 203 -2.05 12.54 8.34
C ARG A 203 -2.20 12.48 9.87
N THR A 204 -3.35 12.87 10.42
CA THR A 204 -3.59 12.79 11.87
C THR A 204 -3.88 11.37 12.34
N ASN A 205 -4.44 10.51 11.49
CA ASN A 205 -4.78 9.13 11.86
C ASN A 205 -4.58 8.14 10.71
N ALA A 206 -4.53 6.85 11.05
CA ALA A 206 -4.45 5.76 10.09
C ALA A 206 -5.17 4.52 10.60
N THR A 207 -5.72 3.74 9.68
CA THR A 207 -6.41 2.48 9.96
C THR A 207 -5.86 1.39 9.04
N ALA A 208 -5.23 0.39 9.64
CA ALA A 208 -4.79 -0.83 8.98
C ALA A 208 -5.88 -1.89 9.14
N LEU A 209 -6.71 -2.03 8.11
CA LEU A 209 -7.85 -2.94 8.03
C LEU A 209 -7.40 -4.31 7.50
N SER A 210 -7.30 -5.31 8.38
CA SER A 210 -7.02 -6.69 8.00
C SER A 210 -8.24 -7.37 7.38
N ILE A 211 -8.05 -7.99 6.23
CA ILE A 211 -9.06 -8.74 5.48
C ILE A 211 -8.82 -10.24 5.71
N PRO A 212 -9.76 -10.99 6.30
CA PRO A 212 -9.60 -12.43 6.51
C PRO A 212 -9.45 -13.17 5.18
N ARG A 213 -8.48 -14.09 5.09
CA ARG A 213 -8.16 -14.74 3.81
C ARG A 213 -9.26 -15.73 3.38
N ASP A 214 -9.98 -16.27 4.36
CA ASP A 214 -11.09 -17.23 4.22
C ASP A 214 -12.47 -16.52 4.31
N LEU A 215 -12.51 -15.21 4.09
CA LEU A 215 -13.75 -14.45 3.83
C LEU A 215 -14.32 -14.83 2.47
N ILE A 216 -15.62 -15.13 2.41
CA ILE A 216 -16.36 -15.29 1.15
C ILE A 216 -16.65 -13.92 0.55
N VAL A 217 -16.26 -13.74 -0.71
CA VAL A 217 -16.44 -12.52 -1.52
C VAL A 217 -16.72 -12.88 -2.98
N ASP A 218 -17.28 -11.95 -3.71
CA ASP A 218 -17.33 -12.01 -5.17
C ASP A 218 -16.06 -11.35 -5.72
N ILE A 219 -15.29 -12.10 -6.52
CA ILE A 219 -14.08 -11.60 -7.18
C ILE A 219 -14.50 -11.08 -8.56
N PRO A 220 -14.27 -9.79 -8.90
CA PRO A 220 -14.65 -9.24 -10.19
C PRO A 220 -13.76 -9.77 -11.33
N ASP A 221 -14.14 -9.47 -12.58
CA ASP A 221 -13.26 -9.67 -13.73
C ASP A 221 -11.94 -8.91 -13.54
N CYS A 222 -10.82 -9.60 -13.81
CA CYS A 222 -9.48 -9.10 -13.57
C CYS A 222 -8.69 -9.01 -14.88
N PRO A 223 -8.64 -7.82 -15.52
CA PRO A 223 -7.62 -7.49 -16.51
C PRO A 223 -6.22 -7.70 -15.92
N THR A 224 -5.33 -8.29 -16.71
CA THR A 224 -3.96 -8.64 -16.29
C THR A 224 -3.00 -8.57 -17.48
N GLU A 225 -2.05 -7.64 -17.43
CA GLU A 225 -0.88 -7.63 -18.31
C GLU A 225 -0.01 -8.88 -18.08
N GLN A 226 0.29 -9.57 -19.18
CA GLN A 226 1.12 -10.77 -19.23
C GLN A 226 2.59 -10.39 -19.44
N ALA A 227 3.49 -11.33 -19.16
CA ALA A 227 4.95 -11.11 -19.27
C ALA A 227 5.46 -10.85 -20.71
N ASP A 228 4.63 -11.08 -21.73
CA ASP A 228 4.91 -10.76 -23.14
C ASP A 228 4.35 -9.38 -23.58
N GLY A 229 3.71 -8.64 -22.67
CA GLY A 229 3.08 -7.35 -22.94
C GLY A 229 1.66 -7.45 -23.54
N THR A 230 1.09 -8.64 -23.67
CA THR A 230 -0.34 -8.79 -23.98
C THR A 230 -1.20 -8.55 -22.73
N SER A 231 -2.48 -8.22 -22.92
CA SER A 231 -3.44 -8.14 -21.81
C SER A 231 -4.49 -9.24 -21.94
N LYS A 232 -4.76 -9.94 -20.83
CA LYS A 232 -5.76 -11.00 -20.71
C LYS A 232 -6.75 -10.59 -19.61
N VAL A 233 -8.05 -10.82 -19.81
CA VAL A 233 -9.02 -10.80 -18.70
C VAL A 233 -9.09 -12.20 -18.11
N VAL A 234 -8.81 -12.32 -16.81
CA VAL A 234 -9.13 -13.51 -16.01
C VAL A 234 -10.55 -13.32 -15.49
N PRO A 235 -11.48 -14.28 -15.73
CA PRO A 235 -12.86 -14.15 -15.27
C PRO A 235 -12.97 -14.01 -13.74
N GLY A 236 -14.04 -13.32 -13.33
CA GLY A 236 -14.48 -13.24 -11.94
C GLY A 236 -14.92 -14.58 -11.35
N SER A 237 -15.29 -14.58 -10.08
CA SER A 237 -15.80 -15.75 -9.36
C SER A 237 -16.69 -15.33 -8.19
N GLU A 238 -17.97 -15.67 -8.26
CA GLU A 238 -18.94 -15.46 -7.17
C GLU A 238 -18.69 -16.44 -6.02
N GLY A 239 -18.94 -16.00 -4.78
CA GLY A 239 -18.85 -16.85 -3.58
C GLY A 239 -17.47 -17.43 -3.29
N ALA A 240 -16.39 -16.83 -3.81
CA ALA A 240 -15.02 -17.32 -3.69
C ALA A 240 -14.36 -16.93 -2.35
N ARG A 241 -13.33 -17.67 -1.93
CA ARG A 241 -12.48 -17.24 -0.79
C ARG A 241 -11.56 -16.11 -1.23
N PHE A 242 -11.47 -15.04 -0.43
CA PHE A 242 -10.67 -13.84 -0.73
C PHE A 242 -9.21 -14.15 -1.09
N ASN A 243 -8.60 -15.18 -0.48
CA ASN A 243 -7.23 -15.60 -0.78
C ASN A 243 -7.00 -15.99 -2.26
N THR A 244 -8.04 -16.36 -2.99
CA THR A 244 -8.01 -16.71 -4.43
C THR A 244 -8.05 -15.50 -5.37
N SER A 245 -8.07 -14.27 -4.84
CA SER A 245 -7.89 -13.03 -5.61
C SER A 245 -6.46 -12.80 -6.12
N LEU A 246 -5.50 -13.69 -5.76
CA LEU A 246 -4.11 -13.68 -6.21
C LEU A 246 -3.67 -15.09 -6.64
N GLY A 247 -2.87 -15.16 -7.70
CA GLY A 247 -2.18 -16.36 -8.21
C GLY A 247 -3.07 -17.33 -8.98
N GLN A 248 -4.28 -17.62 -8.48
CA GLN A 248 -5.23 -18.51 -9.14
C GLN A 248 -5.60 -17.98 -10.54
N ASP A 249 -5.64 -18.87 -11.53
CA ASP A 249 -5.94 -18.59 -12.95
C ASP A 249 -5.08 -17.49 -13.64
N GLY A 250 -3.98 -17.10 -12.98
CA GLY A 250 -3.07 -16.02 -13.39
C GLY A 250 -3.35 -14.65 -12.77
N ARG A 251 -4.25 -14.54 -11.77
CA ARG A 251 -4.61 -13.27 -11.12
C ARG A 251 -3.40 -12.56 -10.49
N THR A 252 -3.20 -11.30 -10.87
CA THR A 252 -2.17 -10.38 -10.33
C THR A 252 -2.64 -9.63 -9.07
N PRO A 253 -1.74 -8.94 -8.35
CA PRO A 253 -2.11 -8.15 -7.16
C PRO A 253 -3.16 -7.05 -7.42
N SER A 254 -3.26 -6.55 -8.65
CA SER A 254 -4.34 -5.67 -9.13
C SER A 254 -5.72 -6.31 -8.99
N CYS A 255 -5.85 -7.63 -9.16
CA CYS A 255 -7.09 -8.37 -8.96
C CYS A 255 -7.52 -8.35 -7.48
N THR A 256 -6.56 -8.46 -6.56
CA THR A 256 -6.80 -8.22 -5.13
C THR A 256 -7.22 -6.75 -4.87
N MET A 257 -6.61 -5.75 -5.51
CA MET A 257 -7.08 -4.35 -5.40
C MET A 257 -8.53 -4.18 -5.86
N ARG A 258 -8.92 -4.79 -6.99
CA ARG A 258 -10.31 -4.77 -7.50
C ARG A 258 -11.26 -5.42 -6.49
N THR A 259 -10.90 -6.60 -5.97
CA THR A 259 -11.67 -7.32 -4.95
C THR A 259 -11.86 -6.49 -3.66
N VAL A 260 -10.81 -5.78 -3.20
CA VAL A 260 -10.91 -4.85 -2.05
C VAL A 260 -11.79 -3.64 -2.36
N THR A 261 -11.69 -3.10 -3.58
CA THR A 261 -12.50 -1.95 -4.02
C THR A 261 -13.99 -2.29 -4.02
N GLU A 262 -14.36 -3.46 -4.56
CA GLU A 262 -15.75 -3.94 -4.58
C GLU A 262 -16.26 -4.23 -3.15
N LEU A 263 -15.45 -4.93 -2.34
CA LEU A 263 -15.81 -5.31 -0.97
C LEU A 263 -16.03 -4.10 -0.04
N THR A 264 -15.31 -3.00 -0.24
CA THR A 264 -15.23 -1.90 0.75
C THR A 264 -15.65 -0.52 0.23
N GLY A 265 -15.76 -0.34 -1.09
CA GLY A 265 -15.87 0.97 -1.73
C GLY A 265 -14.62 1.86 -1.56
N ILE A 266 -13.47 1.30 -1.15
CA ILE A 266 -12.20 2.01 -1.00
C ILE A 266 -11.23 1.51 -2.08
N THR A 267 -10.97 2.33 -3.09
CA THR A 267 -9.92 2.05 -4.07
C THR A 267 -8.53 2.27 -3.46
N PRO A 268 -7.61 1.30 -3.51
CA PRO A 268 -6.22 1.52 -3.13
C PRO A 268 -5.49 2.36 -4.19
N ASP A 269 -4.67 3.31 -3.77
CA ASP A 269 -3.81 4.10 -4.67
C ASP A 269 -2.64 3.29 -5.21
N ASN A 270 -2.16 2.34 -4.40
CA ASN A 270 -0.91 1.59 -4.56
C ASN A 270 -0.99 0.21 -3.87
N PHE A 271 -0.08 -0.70 -4.23
CA PHE A 271 0.11 -1.99 -3.53
C PHE A 271 1.57 -2.34 -3.25
N MET A 272 1.78 -3.18 -2.24
CA MET A 272 3.05 -3.86 -1.96
C MET A 272 2.78 -5.33 -1.63
N VAL A 273 3.48 -6.23 -2.31
CA VAL A 273 3.49 -7.67 -2.03
C VAL A 273 4.78 -8.04 -1.30
N ALA A 274 4.63 -8.75 -0.19
CA ALA A 274 5.72 -9.34 0.59
C ALA A 274 5.58 -10.87 0.58
N ASP A 275 6.67 -11.58 0.32
CA ASP A 275 6.72 -13.05 0.44
C ASP A 275 7.29 -13.48 1.80
N PHE A 276 7.57 -14.78 1.96
CA PHE A 276 8.19 -15.29 3.18
C PHE A 276 9.64 -14.80 3.37
N ASN A 277 10.43 -14.69 2.30
CA ASN A 277 11.78 -14.12 2.36
C ASN A 277 11.79 -12.64 2.75
N ALA A 278 10.76 -11.88 2.39
CA ALA A 278 10.61 -10.48 2.74
C ALA A 278 10.55 -10.28 4.26
N VAL A 279 9.76 -11.10 4.96
CA VAL A 279 9.66 -11.08 6.43
C VAL A 279 11.02 -11.36 7.08
N LYS A 280 11.74 -12.38 6.61
CA LYS A 280 13.10 -12.70 7.09
C LYS A 280 14.05 -11.51 6.92
N THR A 281 14.11 -10.99 5.70
CA THR A 281 15.09 -9.97 5.27
C THR A 281 14.85 -8.64 5.96
N LEU A 282 13.60 -8.18 6.02
CA LEU A 282 13.23 -6.92 6.67
C LEU A 282 13.43 -6.95 8.20
N THR A 283 13.19 -8.09 8.85
CA THR A 283 13.34 -8.22 10.30
C THR A 283 14.80 -8.25 10.75
N SER A 284 15.67 -8.94 10.01
CA SER A 284 17.12 -8.83 10.23
C SER A 284 17.68 -7.45 9.85
N ALA A 285 17.08 -6.75 8.88
CA ALA A 285 17.50 -5.40 8.50
C ALA A 285 17.18 -4.34 9.58
N VAL A 286 16.08 -4.47 10.35
CA VAL A 286 15.84 -3.63 11.54
C VAL A 286 16.66 -4.06 12.77
N GLY A 287 17.32 -5.23 12.73
CA GLY A 287 17.95 -5.84 13.91
C GLY A 287 16.91 -6.29 14.94
N GLY A 288 15.94 -7.10 14.51
CA GLY A 288 14.92 -7.73 15.34
C GLY A 288 13.71 -6.89 15.71
N VAL A 289 12.57 -7.58 15.84
CA VAL A 289 11.27 -7.07 16.27
C VAL A 289 10.95 -7.62 17.66
N GLU A 290 10.54 -6.76 18.59
CA GLU A 290 10.21 -7.15 19.96
C GLU A 290 8.74 -7.60 20.07
N VAL A 291 8.53 -8.89 20.33
CA VAL A 291 7.20 -9.50 20.54
C VAL A 291 7.00 -9.87 22.00
N CYS A 292 5.74 -9.88 22.46
CA CYS A 292 5.38 -10.35 23.80
C CYS A 292 4.39 -11.52 23.73
N LEU A 293 4.60 -12.51 24.59
CA LEU A 293 3.79 -13.72 24.72
C LEU A 293 3.26 -13.86 26.15
N ALA A 294 1.94 -14.04 26.30
CA ALA A 294 1.30 -14.24 27.61
C ALA A 294 1.29 -15.72 28.07
N LYS A 295 1.58 -16.65 27.14
CA LYS A 295 1.74 -18.11 27.31
C LYS A 295 2.95 -18.58 26.50
N ASP A 296 3.38 -19.82 26.73
CA ASP A 296 4.35 -20.48 25.85
C ASP A 296 3.70 -20.81 24.49
N ILE A 297 4.47 -20.71 23.42
CA ILE A 297 4.12 -21.16 22.07
C ILE A 297 5.05 -22.29 21.66
N ASP A 298 4.46 -23.41 21.26
CA ASP A 298 5.12 -24.56 20.65
C ASP A 298 4.24 -24.97 19.46
N ASP A 299 4.55 -24.47 18.27
CA ASP A 299 3.77 -24.70 17.04
C ASP A 299 4.63 -25.53 16.07
N LYS A 300 4.19 -26.78 15.82
CA LYS A 300 4.97 -27.76 15.05
C LYS A 300 5.03 -27.43 13.56
N ASP A 301 4.04 -26.72 13.02
CA ASP A 301 3.85 -26.50 11.58
C ASP A 301 4.54 -25.21 11.09
N SER A 302 4.75 -24.27 12.00
CA SER A 302 5.66 -23.12 11.84
C SER A 302 7.07 -23.37 12.38
N HIS A 303 7.26 -24.45 13.15
CA HIS A 303 8.44 -24.74 13.97
C HIS A 303 8.77 -23.66 15.03
N LEU A 304 7.81 -22.78 15.39
CA LEU A 304 8.04 -21.78 16.42
C LEU A 304 8.02 -22.42 17.82
N LYS A 305 9.12 -22.26 18.56
CA LYS A 305 9.19 -22.54 20.00
C LYS A 305 9.66 -21.31 20.77
N LEU A 306 8.78 -20.73 21.58
CA LEU A 306 9.05 -19.56 22.43
C LEU A 306 8.33 -19.71 23.77
N SER A 307 9.01 -19.41 24.88
CA SER A 307 8.37 -19.33 26.20
C SER A 307 7.52 -18.06 26.35
N LYS A 308 6.67 -18.02 27.37
CA LYS A 308 6.04 -16.80 27.87
C LYS A 308 7.08 -15.73 28.19
N GLY A 309 6.83 -14.49 27.79
CA GLY A 309 7.70 -13.34 28.02
C GLY A 309 7.88 -12.47 26.79
N THR A 310 8.87 -11.57 26.84
CA THR A 310 9.26 -10.70 25.73
C THR A 310 10.46 -11.30 25.00
N HIS A 311 10.40 -11.37 23.68
CA HIS A 311 11.46 -11.91 22.81
C HIS A 311 11.78 -10.94 21.68
N LEU A 312 13.06 -10.82 21.35
CA LEU A 312 13.52 -10.16 20.12
C LEU A 312 13.66 -11.23 19.04
N ILE A 313 12.86 -11.14 17.97
CA ILE A 313 12.84 -12.14 16.88
C ILE A 313 13.21 -11.52 15.53
N GLU A 314 13.93 -12.28 14.71
CA GLU A 314 14.30 -11.92 13.34
C GLU A 314 14.42 -13.15 12.43
N GLY A 315 14.58 -12.92 11.13
CA GLY A 315 14.84 -13.97 10.15
C GLY A 315 13.75 -15.04 10.15
N GLU A 316 14.17 -16.31 10.21
CA GLU A 316 13.28 -17.46 10.25
C GLU A 316 12.37 -17.49 11.50
N GLN A 317 12.83 -16.97 12.64
CA GLN A 317 12.03 -16.96 13.87
C GLN A 317 10.89 -15.94 13.77
N ALA A 318 11.11 -14.81 13.10
CA ALA A 318 10.07 -13.84 12.79
C ALA A 318 9.07 -14.37 11.75
N LEU A 319 9.54 -15.12 10.75
CA LEU A 319 8.66 -15.79 9.79
C LEU A 319 7.79 -16.87 10.46
N ALA A 320 8.38 -17.70 11.32
CA ALA A 320 7.66 -18.72 12.09
C ALA A 320 6.58 -18.10 12.98
N PHE A 321 6.87 -16.96 13.62
CA PHE A 321 5.91 -16.20 14.42
C PHE A 321 4.69 -15.74 13.62
N VAL A 322 4.87 -15.07 12.47
CA VAL A 322 3.72 -14.60 11.67
C VAL A 322 2.96 -15.72 10.93
N ARG A 323 3.53 -16.93 10.89
CA ARG A 323 2.92 -18.15 10.34
C ARG A 323 2.27 -19.07 11.38
N THR A 324 2.50 -18.85 12.67
CA THR A 324 1.91 -19.65 13.76
C THR A 324 0.38 -19.64 13.68
N ARG A 325 -0.24 -20.81 13.78
CA ARG A 325 -1.70 -21.01 13.60
C ARG A 325 -2.34 -21.75 14.77
N HIS A 326 -1.68 -22.78 15.31
CA HIS A 326 -2.35 -23.76 16.17
C HIS A 326 -2.15 -23.52 17.67
N SER A 327 -1.20 -22.66 18.05
CA SER A 327 -0.76 -22.48 19.45
C SER A 327 -1.22 -21.16 20.10
N VAL A 328 -2.21 -20.46 19.54
CA VAL A 328 -2.82 -19.23 20.11
C VAL A 328 -4.33 -19.14 19.88
N GLY A 329 -5.02 -18.40 20.76
CA GLY A 329 -6.44 -18.11 20.62
C GLY A 329 -7.33 -19.35 20.48
N PHE A 330 -8.12 -19.40 19.41
CA PHE A 330 -9.03 -20.52 19.08
C PHE A 330 -8.58 -21.32 17.85
N GLY A 331 -7.31 -21.18 17.41
CA GLY A 331 -6.73 -21.99 16.33
C GLY A 331 -7.21 -21.71 14.89
N GLY A 332 -7.90 -20.58 14.65
CA GLY A 332 -8.40 -20.16 13.33
C GLY A 332 -7.76 -18.86 12.80
N ASP A 333 -8.04 -18.51 11.53
CA ASP A 333 -7.41 -17.37 10.84
C ASP A 333 -7.57 -16.03 11.60
N LEU A 334 -8.73 -15.80 12.22
CA LEU A 334 -8.99 -14.61 13.04
C LEU A 334 -8.04 -14.50 14.26
N SER A 335 -7.48 -15.61 14.75
CA SER A 335 -6.44 -15.61 15.80
C SER A 335 -5.05 -15.29 15.22
N ARG A 336 -4.74 -15.80 14.01
CA ARG A 336 -3.51 -15.46 13.27
C ARG A 336 -3.43 -13.97 12.93
N ILE A 337 -4.56 -13.36 12.52
CA ILE A 337 -4.64 -11.92 12.25
C ILE A 337 -4.25 -11.08 13.48
N GLN A 338 -4.60 -11.51 14.70
CA GLN A 338 -4.20 -10.81 15.93
C GLN A 338 -2.68 -10.86 16.15
N ILE A 339 -2.03 -12.01 15.92
CA ILE A 339 -0.56 -12.12 15.91
C ILE A 339 0.05 -11.17 14.87
N GLN A 340 -0.51 -11.12 13.66
CA GLN A 340 0.02 -10.29 12.58
C GLN A 340 -0.12 -8.79 12.87
N GLN A 341 -1.24 -8.36 13.44
CA GLN A 341 -1.45 -6.98 13.90
C GLN A 341 -0.51 -6.62 15.06
N GLN A 342 -0.27 -7.53 16.00
CA GLN A 342 0.70 -7.35 17.09
C GLN A 342 2.14 -7.21 16.55
N PHE A 343 2.53 -8.10 15.64
CA PHE A 343 3.85 -8.11 15.01
C PHE A 343 4.08 -6.84 14.17
N LEU A 344 3.10 -6.45 13.35
CA LEU A 344 3.19 -5.23 12.55
C LEU A 344 3.19 -3.96 13.42
N SER A 345 2.46 -3.96 14.55
CA SER A 345 2.59 -2.91 15.58
C SER A 345 4.01 -2.82 16.14
N ALA A 346 4.62 -3.96 16.49
CA ALA A 346 5.98 -4.01 17.00
C ALA A 346 7.03 -3.57 15.97
N LEU A 347 6.89 -4.02 14.72
CA LEU A 347 7.75 -3.59 13.60
C LEU A 347 7.60 -2.09 13.33
N MET A 348 6.40 -1.52 13.39
CA MET A 348 6.18 -0.08 13.26
C MET A 348 6.80 0.71 14.42
N ARG A 349 6.70 0.23 15.67
CA ARG A 349 7.40 0.84 16.81
C ARG A 349 8.93 0.78 16.65
N LYS A 350 9.47 -0.33 16.15
CA LYS A 350 10.90 -0.51 15.87
C LYS A 350 11.37 0.46 14.78
N LEU A 351 10.69 0.51 13.63
CA LEU A 351 11.00 1.42 12.52
C LEU A 351 10.89 2.91 12.91
N LYS A 352 9.94 3.26 13.79
CA LYS A 352 9.76 4.62 14.34
C LYS A 352 10.71 4.94 15.51
N SER A 353 11.53 4.00 15.96
CA SER A 353 12.48 4.24 17.05
C SER A 353 13.59 5.20 16.60
N ASN A 354 14.03 6.08 17.50
CA ASN A 354 15.16 6.98 17.22
C ASN A 354 16.42 6.20 16.80
N ASP A 355 16.67 5.05 17.43
CA ASP A 355 17.76 4.12 17.11
C ASP A 355 17.77 3.65 15.63
N THR A 356 16.61 3.59 14.97
CA THR A 356 16.50 3.27 13.54
C THR A 356 16.48 4.51 12.65
N LEU A 357 15.85 5.60 13.11
CA LEU A 357 15.71 6.85 12.34
C LEU A 357 16.97 7.74 12.34
N THR A 358 17.88 7.59 13.32
CA THR A 358 19.13 8.38 13.41
C THR A 358 20.39 7.59 13.02
N ASP A 359 20.26 6.36 12.52
CA ASP A 359 21.38 5.54 12.04
C ASP A 359 21.33 5.42 10.50
N PRO A 360 22.17 6.17 9.76
CA PRO A 360 22.21 6.09 8.31
C PRO A 360 22.51 4.68 7.77
N THR A 361 23.25 3.86 8.53
CA THR A 361 23.61 2.49 8.15
C THR A 361 22.40 1.57 8.19
N LYS A 362 21.56 1.69 9.23
CA LYS A 362 20.28 0.96 9.31
C LYS A 362 19.31 1.45 8.24
N MET A 363 19.21 2.76 8.01
CA MET A 363 18.37 3.30 6.94
C MET A 363 18.78 2.79 5.55
N ILE A 364 20.09 2.73 5.25
CA ILE A 364 20.62 2.17 4.00
C ILE A 364 20.32 0.67 3.89
N LYS A 365 20.59 -0.12 4.95
CA LYS A 365 20.25 -1.56 4.99
C LYS A 365 18.75 -1.81 4.80
N LEU A 366 17.89 -0.96 5.37
CA LEU A 366 16.43 -1.06 5.24
C LEU A 366 15.94 -0.68 3.85
N ALA A 367 16.54 0.32 3.21
CA ALA A 367 16.27 0.63 1.82
C ALA A 367 16.65 -0.54 0.90
N GLU A 368 17.86 -1.08 1.06
CA GLU A 368 18.36 -2.18 0.22
C GLU A 368 17.58 -3.48 0.46
N ALA A 369 17.27 -3.82 1.72
CA ALA A 369 16.39 -4.91 2.08
C ALA A 369 14.99 -4.71 1.48
N GLY A 370 14.40 -3.52 1.64
CA GLY A 370 13.07 -3.19 1.15
C GLY A 370 12.93 -3.32 -0.36
N THR A 371 13.90 -2.80 -1.14
CA THR A 371 13.86 -2.93 -2.61
C THR A 371 13.98 -4.37 -3.08
N LYS A 372 14.78 -5.20 -2.39
CA LYS A 372 14.98 -6.62 -2.75
C LYS A 372 13.87 -7.55 -2.24
N ALA A 373 13.17 -7.15 -1.17
CA ALA A 373 12.16 -7.95 -0.49
C ALA A 373 10.74 -7.76 -1.02
N LEU A 374 10.41 -6.58 -1.55
CA LEU A 374 9.04 -6.20 -1.87
C LEU A 374 8.83 -6.13 -3.38
N THR A 375 7.74 -6.74 -3.87
CA THR A 375 7.21 -6.42 -5.19
C THR A 375 6.20 -5.28 -5.03
N VAL A 376 6.48 -4.13 -5.63
CA VAL A 376 5.62 -2.94 -5.54
C VAL A 376 4.81 -2.75 -6.83
N ASP A 377 3.80 -1.89 -6.81
CA ASP A 377 3.11 -1.52 -8.04
C ASP A 377 3.97 -0.62 -8.96
N SER A 378 3.65 -0.57 -10.25
CA SER A 378 4.38 0.21 -11.26
C SER A 378 4.38 1.72 -11.01
N GLN A 379 3.49 2.26 -10.16
CA GLN A 379 3.54 3.66 -9.74
C GLN A 379 4.51 3.88 -8.57
N LEU A 380 5.01 2.85 -7.89
CA LEU A 380 6.02 2.92 -6.81
C LEU A 380 7.41 2.36 -7.19
N ASP A 381 7.61 1.99 -8.45
CA ASP A 381 8.81 1.43 -9.13
C ASP A 381 10.22 2.02 -8.87
N SER A 382 10.39 3.02 -7.99
CA SER A 382 11.64 3.78 -7.87
C SER A 382 11.91 4.26 -6.45
N ILE A 383 13.18 4.23 -6.04
CA ILE A 383 13.59 4.54 -4.66
C ILE A 383 13.19 5.96 -4.21
N GLY A 384 13.11 6.90 -5.17
CA GLY A 384 12.63 8.26 -4.92
C GLY A 384 11.19 8.29 -4.39
N LYS A 385 10.29 7.55 -5.04
CA LYS A 385 8.87 7.46 -4.69
C LYS A 385 8.66 6.70 -3.39
N LEU A 386 9.35 5.57 -3.21
CA LEU A 386 9.33 4.79 -1.95
C LEU A 386 9.81 5.61 -0.76
N LYS A 387 10.87 6.42 -0.94
CA LYS A 387 11.36 7.38 0.04
C LYS A 387 10.33 8.46 0.36
N ASP A 388 9.65 9.03 -0.64
CA ASP A 388 8.62 10.05 -0.40
C ASP A 388 7.36 9.48 0.29
N LEU A 389 6.95 8.26 -0.05
CA LEU A 389 5.90 7.53 0.66
C LEU A 389 6.30 7.26 2.12
N GLY A 390 7.54 6.78 2.33
CA GLY A 390 8.11 6.57 3.66
C GLY A 390 8.18 7.85 4.51
N LEU A 391 8.38 9.02 3.88
CA LEU A 391 8.33 10.33 4.55
C LEU A 391 6.90 10.75 4.91
N GLU A 392 5.91 10.50 4.06
CA GLU A 392 4.49 10.75 4.37
C GLU A 392 3.99 9.84 5.51
N LEU A 393 4.26 8.53 5.44
CA LEU A 393 4.01 7.58 6.53
C LEU A 393 4.84 7.90 7.78
N GLY A 394 6.03 8.49 7.59
CA GLY A 394 6.92 8.99 8.63
C GLY A 394 6.26 10.00 9.57
N LYS A 395 5.35 10.84 9.06
CA LYS A 395 4.61 11.85 9.85
C LYS A 395 3.61 11.25 10.84
N LEU A 396 3.09 10.05 10.59
CA LEU A 396 2.03 9.45 11.40
C LEU A 396 2.47 9.19 12.85
N ASN A 397 1.65 9.63 13.79
CA ASN A 397 1.80 9.22 15.19
C ASN A 397 1.32 7.77 15.34
N VAL A 398 2.18 6.87 15.85
CA VAL A 398 1.81 5.45 16.07
C VAL A 398 0.66 5.27 17.08
N LYS A 399 0.42 6.24 17.96
CA LYS A 399 -0.76 6.29 18.85
C LYS A 399 -2.09 6.45 18.09
N ASN A 400 -2.01 6.89 16.83
CA ASN A 400 -3.16 7.17 15.97
C ASN A 400 -3.27 6.16 14.82
N LEU A 401 -2.40 5.14 14.79
CA LEU A 401 -2.52 3.97 13.91
C LEU A 401 -3.33 2.89 14.63
N THR A 402 -4.52 2.60 14.10
CA THR A 402 -5.39 1.51 14.56
C THR A 402 -5.19 0.29 13.67
N PHE A 403 -5.02 -0.88 14.27
CA PHE A 403 -5.21 -2.15 13.58
C PHE A 403 -6.60 -2.69 13.94
N THR A 404 -7.34 -3.13 12.93
CA THR A 404 -8.69 -3.69 13.08
C THR A 404 -8.91 -4.72 11.98
N THR A 405 -9.74 -5.72 12.24
CA THR A 405 -10.17 -6.68 11.21
C THR A 405 -11.50 -6.21 10.60
N ILE A 406 -11.80 -6.60 9.35
CA ILE A 406 -13.16 -6.48 8.80
C ILE A 406 -14.14 -7.18 9.76
N PRO A 407 -15.27 -6.56 10.12
CA PRO A 407 -16.33 -7.22 10.88
C PRO A 407 -16.93 -8.39 10.07
N VAL A 408 -16.89 -9.59 10.65
CA VAL A 408 -17.31 -10.84 10.00
C VAL A 408 -18.01 -11.75 11.00
N VAL A 409 -18.83 -12.66 10.48
CA VAL A 409 -19.43 -13.77 11.22
C VAL A 409 -19.11 -15.09 10.53
N ASP A 410 -19.16 -16.21 11.26
CA ASP A 410 -18.99 -17.55 10.70
C ASP A 410 -19.99 -17.79 9.56
N ASN A 411 -19.55 -18.36 8.44
CA ASN A 411 -20.40 -18.57 7.26
C ASN A 411 -21.65 -19.41 7.62
N PRO A 412 -22.88 -18.88 7.53
CA PRO A 412 -24.08 -19.60 7.97
C PRO A 412 -24.38 -20.84 7.12
N ALA A 413 -23.91 -20.91 5.87
CA ALA A 413 -24.13 -22.04 4.97
C ALA A 413 -23.31 -23.30 5.34
N GLU A 414 -22.21 -23.15 6.08
CA GLU A 414 -21.34 -24.26 6.44
C GLU A 414 -21.77 -24.97 7.75
N LYS A 415 -21.66 -26.30 7.80
CA LYS A 415 -21.87 -27.08 9.03
C LYS A 415 -20.63 -27.08 9.94
N VAL A 416 -19.44 -27.19 9.34
CA VAL A 416 -18.14 -27.00 10.00
C VAL A 416 -17.62 -25.64 9.55
N LYS A 417 -17.51 -24.68 10.45
CA LYS A 417 -17.14 -23.29 10.12
C LYS A 417 -15.67 -23.22 9.71
N ALA A 418 -15.43 -23.08 8.41
CA ALA A 418 -14.12 -22.99 7.77
C ALA A 418 -13.96 -21.69 6.97
N THR A 419 -15.05 -20.99 6.67
CA THR A 419 -15.08 -19.65 6.06
C THR A 419 -15.94 -18.67 6.86
N VAL A 420 -15.77 -17.38 6.59
CA VAL A 420 -16.53 -16.29 7.22
C VAL A 420 -17.25 -15.46 6.15
N VAL A 421 -18.30 -14.76 6.55
CA VAL A 421 -19.05 -13.81 5.70
C VAL A 421 -19.08 -12.44 6.38
N LEU A 422 -19.37 -11.40 5.61
CA LEU A 422 -19.38 -10.01 6.10
C LEU A 422 -20.46 -9.78 7.16
N ASP A 423 -20.10 -9.15 8.29
CA ASP A 423 -21.08 -8.64 9.26
C ASP A 423 -21.72 -7.37 8.71
N GLN A 424 -22.85 -7.54 8.02
CA GLN A 424 -23.62 -6.45 7.42
C GLN A 424 -24.14 -5.42 8.45
N SER A 425 -24.13 -5.73 9.76
CA SER A 425 -24.54 -4.79 10.80
C SER A 425 -23.43 -3.81 11.21
N ALA A 426 -22.17 -4.11 10.92
CA ALA A 426 -21.02 -3.33 11.38
C ALA A 426 -19.98 -2.99 10.29
N ALA A 427 -19.78 -3.85 9.29
CA ALA A 427 -18.76 -3.64 8.26
C ALA A 427 -19.03 -2.42 7.37
N PRO A 428 -20.27 -2.14 6.89
CA PRO A 428 -20.55 -0.93 6.11
C PRO A 428 -20.23 0.35 6.90
N THR A 429 -20.48 0.34 8.20
CA THR A 429 -20.12 1.43 9.13
C THR A 429 -18.60 1.62 9.21
N VAL A 430 -17.84 0.53 9.36
CA VAL A 430 -16.36 0.58 9.37
C VAL A 430 -15.81 1.11 8.04
N PHE A 431 -16.33 0.64 6.91
CA PHE A 431 -15.92 1.11 5.58
C PHE A 431 -16.26 2.58 5.35
N GLN A 432 -17.41 3.06 5.83
CA GLN A 432 -17.73 4.48 5.78
C GLN A 432 -16.79 5.31 6.67
N MET A 433 -16.54 4.88 7.92
CA MET A 433 -15.63 5.58 8.83
C MET A 433 -14.23 5.73 8.23
N ILE A 434 -13.73 4.72 7.52
CA ILE A 434 -12.44 4.78 6.82
C ILE A 434 -12.50 5.75 5.61
N ARG A 435 -13.57 5.70 4.79
CA ARG A 435 -13.73 6.62 3.63
C ARG A 435 -13.87 8.09 4.02
N ASP A 436 -14.43 8.36 5.19
CA ASP A 436 -14.64 9.72 5.73
C ASP A 436 -13.54 10.13 6.74
N ASP A 437 -12.31 9.57 6.65
CA ASP A 437 -11.10 9.91 7.44
C ASP A 437 -11.24 9.77 8.99
N VAL A 438 -12.24 9.03 9.49
CA VAL A 438 -12.58 8.99 10.92
C VAL A 438 -11.62 8.12 11.73
N SER A 439 -10.92 8.74 12.68
CA SER A 439 -10.04 8.01 13.61
C SER A 439 -10.79 7.03 14.50
N PHE A 440 -10.32 5.78 14.51
CA PHE A 440 -10.80 4.71 15.38
C PHE A 440 -10.19 4.76 16.80
N THR A 441 -9.21 5.64 17.06
CA THR A 441 -8.53 5.72 18.36
C THR A 441 -9.25 6.63 19.36
N GLU A 442 -8.87 6.51 20.64
CA GLU A 442 -9.34 7.34 21.74
C GLU A 442 -8.95 8.83 21.58
N VAL A 443 -8.16 9.20 20.56
CA VAL A 443 -7.89 10.60 20.21
C VAL A 443 -9.14 11.32 19.70
N ALA A 444 -10.22 10.62 19.30
CA ALA A 444 -11.55 11.23 19.14
C ALA A 444 -12.08 11.87 20.46
N GLN A 445 -11.52 11.50 21.61
CA GLN A 445 -11.81 12.07 22.93
C GLN A 445 -10.95 13.30 23.25
N GLN A 446 -9.76 13.44 22.63
CA GLN A 446 -8.86 14.60 22.76
C GLN A 446 -9.06 15.64 21.63
N ALA A 447 -9.53 15.22 20.46
CA ALA A 447 -10.04 16.11 19.41
C ALA A 447 -11.31 16.87 19.83
N LYS A 448 -12.04 16.36 20.84
CA LYS A 448 -13.09 17.09 21.56
C LYS A 448 -12.54 18.23 22.43
N GLU A 449 -11.29 18.13 22.88
CA GLU A 449 -10.64 19.14 23.73
C GLU A 449 -9.98 20.23 22.86
N SER A 450 -9.56 19.92 21.63
CA SER A 450 -8.95 20.87 20.70
C SER A 450 -9.91 21.61 19.75
N LYS A 451 -11.18 21.20 19.62
CA LYS A 451 -12.23 21.91 18.86
C LYS A 451 -13.21 22.63 19.80
N SER A 452 -12.73 23.66 20.48
CA SER A 452 -13.44 24.37 21.55
C SER A 452 -14.76 25.05 21.12
N ALA A 453 -15.68 25.17 22.07
CA ALA A 453 -16.98 25.88 22.01
C ALA A 453 -17.91 25.54 20.83
N ALA A 454 -17.59 25.98 19.61
CA ALA A 454 -18.46 25.87 18.43
C ALA A 454 -18.85 24.43 18.09
N ALA A 455 -17.95 23.45 18.31
CA ALA A 455 -18.27 22.03 18.12
C ALA A 455 -19.21 21.48 19.21
N ALA A 456 -19.12 21.99 20.44
CA ALA A 456 -20.04 21.63 21.53
C ALA A 456 -21.43 22.24 21.32
N GLU A 457 -21.50 23.49 20.84
CA GLU A 457 -22.76 24.15 20.48
C GLU A 457 -23.42 23.47 19.28
N ALA A 458 -22.66 23.15 18.22
CA ALA A 458 -23.12 22.33 17.11
C ALA A 458 -23.67 20.97 17.58
N ALA A 459 -22.92 20.25 18.41
CA ALA A 459 -23.37 18.98 18.99
C ALA A 459 -24.56 19.11 19.96
N ALA A 460 -24.86 20.31 20.47
CA ALA A 460 -26.06 20.59 21.25
C ALA A 460 -27.31 20.74 20.36
N ARG A 461 -27.19 21.32 19.14
CA ARG A 461 -28.32 21.49 18.21
C ARG A 461 -28.97 20.16 17.79
N LEU A 462 -28.20 19.07 17.77
CA LEU A 462 -28.70 17.71 17.50
C LEU A 462 -29.41 17.04 18.69
N LYS A 463 -29.42 17.66 19.89
CA LYS A 463 -30.05 17.09 21.09
C LYS A 463 -31.43 17.70 21.34
N GLY A 464 -32.37 16.88 21.78
CA GLY A 464 -33.74 17.27 22.13
C GLY A 464 -34.78 16.34 21.51
N THR A 465 -36.05 16.70 21.64
CA THR A 465 -37.18 16.02 20.99
C THR A 465 -37.06 16.07 19.46
N GLN A 466 -37.64 15.08 18.77
CA GLN A 466 -37.79 15.06 17.32
C GLN A 466 -39.28 15.05 16.98
N ALA A 467 -39.68 15.80 15.96
CA ALA A 467 -41.04 15.76 15.43
C ALA A 467 -41.30 14.44 14.68
N ALA A 468 -42.57 14.12 14.39
CA ALA A 468 -42.87 13.04 13.45
C ALA A 468 -42.40 13.43 12.03
N ALA A 469 -42.01 12.44 11.21
CA ALA A 469 -41.54 12.73 9.84
C ALA A 469 -42.60 13.49 9.02
N SER A 470 -43.86 13.09 9.14
CA SER A 470 -45.03 13.71 8.54
C SER A 470 -45.37 15.11 9.08
N GLU A 471 -44.61 15.64 10.03
CA GLU A 471 -44.73 17.01 10.55
C GLU A 471 -43.62 17.94 10.07
N VAL A 472 -42.48 17.39 9.63
CA VAL A 472 -41.32 18.13 9.11
C VAL A 472 -41.70 18.90 7.83
N ARG A 473 -41.74 20.23 7.89
CA ARG A 473 -41.89 21.08 6.69
C ARG A 473 -40.54 21.66 6.26
N VAL A 474 -40.12 21.35 5.03
CA VAL A 474 -38.83 21.79 4.48
C VAL A 474 -38.94 22.10 2.99
N GLN A 475 -38.41 23.23 2.54
CA GLN A 475 -38.13 23.47 1.12
C GLN A 475 -36.71 23.02 0.80
N VAL A 476 -36.53 22.30 -0.32
CA VAL A 476 -35.24 21.79 -0.78
C VAL A 476 -34.74 22.64 -1.95
N MET A 477 -33.52 23.16 -1.84
CA MET A 477 -32.85 23.96 -2.88
C MET A 477 -31.53 23.31 -3.29
N ASN A 478 -31.19 23.35 -4.57
CA ASN A 478 -29.85 22.99 -5.05
C ASN A 478 -28.92 24.22 -4.98
N GLY A 479 -27.91 24.17 -4.11
CA GLY A 479 -26.84 25.16 -3.99
C GLY A 479 -25.47 24.62 -4.39
N GLY A 480 -25.38 23.84 -5.46
CA GLY A 480 -24.11 23.32 -5.99
C GLY A 480 -23.95 21.80 -5.95
N ALA A 481 -24.97 21.08 -5.50
CA ALA A 481 -25.13 19.65 -5.77
C ALA A 481 -25.41 19.38 -7.26
N VAL A 482 -25.40 18.11 -7.66
CA VAL A 482 -25.67 17.69 -9.04
C VAL A 482 -27.04 18.20 -9.52
N ALA A 483 -27.13 18.59 -10.79
CA ALA A 483 -28.37 19.07 -11.38
C ALA A 483 -29.48 18.00 -11.26
N GLY A 484 -30.59 18.35 -10.60
CA GLY A 484 -31.68 17.43 -10.28
C GLY A 484 -31.77 17.00 -8.81
N SER A 485 -30.68 17.08 -8.02
CA SER A 485 -30.65 16.53 -6.65
C SER A 485 -31.71 17.07 -5.69
N ALA A 486 -32.23 18.29 -5.90
CA ALA A 486 -33.36 18.82 -5.09
C ALA A 486 -34.67 18.07 -5.34
N GLN A 487 -34.95 17.65 -6.59
CA GLN A 487 -36.14 16.86 -6.94
C GLN A 487 -35.99 15.39 -6.53
N GLU A 488 -34.78 14.84 -6.66
CA GLU A 488 -34.41 13.50 -6.20
C GLU A 488 -34.59 13.39 -4.68
N THR A 489 -33.99 14.33 -3.93
CA THR A 489 -34.13 14.43 -2.47
C THR A 489 -35.58 14.63 -2.04
N LEU A 490 -36.36 15.45 -2.75
CA LEU A 490 -37.80 15.60 -2.48
C LEU A 490 -38.53 14.25 -2.61
N SER A 491 -38.27 13.52 -3.69
CA SER A 491 -38.95 12.26 -4.01
C SER A 491 -38.64 11.19 -2.96
N TRP A 492 -37.37 11.07 -2.56
CA TRP A 492 -36.93 10.21 -1.46
C TRP A 492 -37.54 10.60 -0.11
N LEU A 493 -37.47 11.89 0.26
CA LEU A 493 -38.03 12.40 1.52
C LEU A 493 -39.54 12.13 1.65
N GLN A 494 -40.31 12.28 0.57
CA GLN A 494 -41.75 12.04 0.59
C GLN A 494 -42.12 10.55 0.61
N ASN A 495 -41.47 9.73 -0.24
CA ASN A 495 -41.89 8.35 -0.50
C ASN A 495 -41.30 7.31 0.46
N GLU A 496 -40.07 7.51 0.94
CA GLU A 496 -39.35 6.53 1.77
C GLU A 496 -39.29 6.98 3.24
N GLU A 497 -38.98 8.25 3.49
CA GLU A 497 -38.78 8.79 4.85
C GLU A 497 -40.06 9.41 5.47
N GLY A 498 -41.16 9.49 4.71
CA GLY A 498 -42.46 9.97 5.19
C GLY A 498 -42.52 11.48 5.50
N VAL A 499 -41.58 12.27 4.99
CA VAL A 499 -41.52 13.74 5.11
C VAL A 499 -42.44 14.38 4.07
N THR A 500 -43.74 14.12 4.20
CA THR A 500 -44.79 14.48 3.22
C THR A 500 -45.07 15.98 3.08
N LYS A 501 -44.50 16.81 3.97
CA LYS A 501 -44.61 18.29 3.94
C LYS A 501 -43.37 18.97 3.36
N SER A 502 -42.57 18.24 2.58
CA SER A 502 -41.44 18.80 1.84
C SER A 502 -41.87 19.38 0.47
N GLU A 503 -41.16 20.41 -0.01
CA GLU A 503 -41.33 20.98 -1.37
C GLU A 503 -39.98 21.26 -2.06
N ASN A 504 -39.95 21.34 -3.38
CA ASN A 504 -38.76 21.70 -4.17
C ASN A 504 -38.81 23.19 -4.52
N ALA A 505 -37.79 23.95 -4.09
CA ALA A 505 -37.66 25.39 -4.30
C ALA A 505 -36.57 25.74 -5.33
N GLY A 506 -36.15 24.79 -6.17
CA GLY A 506 -35.27 25.02 -7.32
C GLY A 506 -33.80 25.23 -6.95
N ASN A 507 -33.15 26.20 -7.58
CA ASN A 507 -31.73 26.51 -7.35
C ASN A 507 -31.60 27.63 -6.31
N ALA A 508 -30.63 27.50 -5.41
CA ALA A 508 -30.28 28.53 -4.44
C ALA A 508 -29.63 29.75 -5.13
N PRO A 509 -29.77 30.97 -4.56
CA PRO A 509 -29.20 32.19 -5.13
C PRO A 509 -27.66 32.27 -5.08
N ALA A 510 -27.01 31.34 -4.39
CA ALA A 510 -25.55 31.19 -4.33
C ALA A 510 -25.16 29.72 -4.15
N GLU A 511 -24.00 29.34 -4.67
CA GLU A 511 -23.42 28.01 -4.40
C GLU A 511 -22.83 27.94 -2.98
N LEU A 512 -23.03 26.81 -2.31
CA LEU A 512 -22.48 26.48 -1.00
C LEU A 512 -21.49 25.31 -1.13
N ALA A 513 -20.35 25.43 -0.45
CA ALA A 513 -19.38 24.34 -0.35
C ALA A 513 -19.88 23.17 0.53
N ASN A 514 -20.81 23.44 1.46
CA ASN A 514 -21.36 22.45 2.38
C ASN A 514 -22.89 22.57 2.44
N THR A 515 -23.58 21.45 2.67
CA THR A 515 -25.02 21.36 2.78
C THR A 515 -25.49 21.95 4.12
N THR A 516 -26.55 22.74 4.10
CA THR A 516 -27.05 23.45 5.28
C THR A 516 -28.56 23.37 5.42
N LEU A 517 -29.03 23.31 6.66
CA LEU A 517 -30.44 23.38 7.04
C LEU A 517 -30.66 24.63 7.90
N GLU A 518 -31.32 25.65 7.34
CA GLU A 518 -31.75 26.84 8.08
C GLU A 518 -33.18 26.67 8.60
N TYR A 519 -33.39 26.98 9.88
CA TYR A 519 -34.65 26.77 10.58
C TYR A 519 -34.87 27.83 11.67
N ALA A 520 -36.13 28.19 11.94
CA ALA A 520 -36.48 29.03 13.08
C ALA A 520 -36.38 28.27 14.42
N PRO A 521 -36.18 28.93 15.57
CA PRO A 521 -36.05 28.27 16.88
C PRO A 521 -37.20 27.30 17.21
N GLU A 522 -38.43 27.64 16.82
CA GLU A 522 -39.65 26.83 17.00
C GLU A 522 -39.74 25.60 16.07
N GLN A 523 -38.86 25.49 15.06
CA GLN A 523 -38.76 24.34 14.15
C GLN A 523 -37.64 23.36 14.56
N ALA A 524 -37.01 23.55 15.73
CA ALA A 524 -35.80 22.82 16.11
C ALA A 524 -35.97 21.29 16.25
N ASP A 525 -37.18 20.80 16.53
CA ASP A 525 -37.52 19.38 16.60
C ASP A 525 -37.69 18.75 15.20
N GLN A 526 -38.29 19.48 14.26
CA GLN A 526 -38.34 19.12 12.84
C GLN A 526 -36.92 19.12 12.25
N ALA A 527 -36.12 20.14 12.58
CA ALA A 527 -34.73 20.23 12.15
C ALA A 527 -33.90 19.03 12.64
N ARG A 528 -34.08 18.61 13.90
CA ARG A 528 -33.44 17.40 14.45
C ARG A 528 -33.95 16.11 13.81
N LYS A 529 -35.23 16.00 13.44
CA LYS A 529 -35.76 14.83 12.72
C LYS A 529 -35.16 14.73 11.32
N LEU A 530 -35.16 15.84 10.55
CA LEU A 530 -34.56 15.88 9.22
C LEU A 530 -33.04 15.64 9.28
N ALA A 531 -32.36 16.16 10.30
CA ALA A 531 -30.95 15.90 10.52
C ALA A 531 -30.64 14.41 10.79
N ALA A 532 -31.52 13.70 11.51
CA ALA A 532 -31.36 12.27 11.73
C ALA A 532 -31.65 11.43 10.48
N ILE A 533 -32.61 11.86 9.65
CA ILE A 533 -32.94 11.24 8.35
C ILE A 533 -31.76 11.38 7.36
N MET A 534 -31.25 12.60 7.19
CA MET A 534 -30.20 12.91 6.21
C MET A 534 -28.77 12.73 6.74
N GLY A 535 -28.61 12.40 8.02
CA GLY A 535 -27.31 12.42 8.69
C GLY A 535 -26.64 13.80 8.69
N LEU A 536 -27.38 14.91 8.87
CA LEU A 536 -26.77 16.25 8.90
C LEU A 536 -25.98 16.50 10.18
N SER A 537 -24.79 17.09 10.03
CA SER A 537 -23.98 17.53 11.17
C SER A 537 -24.65 18.69 11.92
N GLY A 538 -24.43 18.82 13.23
CA GLY A 538 -24.91 19.96 14.02
C GLY A 538 -24.31 21.32 13.62
N SER A 539 -23.30 21.30 12.75
CA SER A 539 -22.70 22.45 12.06
C SER A 539 -23.40 22.83 10.76
N ALA A 540 -24.11 21.89 10.11
CA ALA A 540 -25.01 22.15 8.99
C ALA A 540 -26.32 22.82 9.44
N LEU A 541 -26.76 22.54 10.67
CA LEU A 541 -27.92 23.16 11.31
C LEU A 541 -27.63 24.64 11.63
N LYS A 542 -28.38 25.54 10.99
CA LYS A 542 -28.34 26.99 11.17
C LYS A 542 -29.63 27.49 11.85
N PRO A 543 -29.60 27.85 13.14
CA PRO A 543 -30.67 28.66 13.72
C PRO A 543 -30.72 30.00 12.99
N GLY A 544 -31.86 30.33 12.41
CA GLY A 544 -32.04 31.48 11.52
C GLY A 544 -33.50 31.90 11.46
N LYS A 545 -34.04 32.11 10.26
CA LYS A 545 -35.48 32.41 10.07
C LYS A 545 -36.16 31.32 9.24
N SER A 546 -37.39 30.98 9.63
CA SER A 546 -38.28 30.24 8.73
C SER A 546 -38.65 31.12 7.54
N VAL A 547 -38.70 30.55 6.36
CA VAL A 547 -39.28 31.22 5.19
C VAL A 547 -40.73 30.80 5.00
N THR A 548 -41.52 31.62 4.31
CA THR A 548 -42.89 31.27 3.95
C THR A 548 -42.87 30.41 2.69
N ASN A 549 -43.40 29.18 2.78
CA ASN A 549 -43.44 28.23 1.68
C ASN A 549 -44.51 28.59 0.63
N SER A 550 -44.56 27.82 -0.46
CA SER A 550 -45.57 27.97 -1.53
C SER A 550 -47.04 28.02 -1.05
N GLN A 551 -47.34 27.47 0.14
CA GLN A 551 -48.66 27.38 0.75
C GLN A 551 -48.94 28.45 1.82
N GLY A 552 -48.04 29.42 2.03
CA GLY A 552 -48.20 30.46 3.04
C GLY A 552 -47.80 30.05 4.47
N LEU A 553 -47.11 28.91 4.64
CA LEU A 553 -46.75 28.34 5.94
C LEU A 553 -45.24 28.41 6.22
N PRO A 554 -44.81 28.53 7.49
CA PRO A 554 -43.40 28.55 7.84
C PRO A 554 -42.73 27.20 7.57
N THR A 555 -41.66 27.22 6.76
CA THR A 555 -40.85 26.07 6.36
C THR A 555 -39.38 26.28 6.68
N MET A 556 -38.63 25.20 6.87
CA MET A 556 -37.17 25.22 6.94
C MET A 556 -36.58 25.27 5.52
N THR A 557 -35.36 25.77 5.34
CA THR A 557 -34.65 25.71 4.04
C THR A 557 -33.48 24.74 4.12
N LEU A 558 -33.54 23.67 3.34
CA LEU A 558 -32.44 22.74 3.09
C LEU A 558 -31.76 23.12 1.78
N THR A 559 -30.51 23.57 1.85
CA THR A 559 -29.70 23.89 0.66
C THR A 559 -28.62 22.84 0.48
N LEU A 560 -28.73 22.06 -0.60
CA LEU A 560 -27.79 20.99 -0.97
C LEU A 560 -26.53 21.59 -1.58
N GLY A 561 -25.39 21.44 -0.90
CA GLY A 561 -24.10 21.98 -1.31
C GLY A 561 -23.27 21.00 -2.16
N LYS A 562 -22.04 21.42 -2.49
CA LYS A 562 -21.06 20.62 -3.25
C LYS A 562 -20.56 19.35 -2.53
N ASP A 563 -20.91 19.17 -1.26
CA ASP A 563 -20.66 17.99 -0.43
C ASP A 563 -21.80 16.95 -0.50
N PHE A 564 -22.93 17.26 -1.14
CA PHE A 564 -24.10 16.39 -1.19
C PHE A 564 -23.81 15.12 -2.00
N LYS A 565 -23.90 13.96 -1.33
CA LYS A 565 -23.50 12.65 -1.90
C LYS A 565 -24.63 11.90 -2.64
N GLY A 566 -25.86 12.41 -2.64
CA GLY A 566 -27.05 11.77 -3.23
C GLY A 566 -28.19 11.58 -2.22
N ALA A 567 -29.41 11.34 -2.69
CA ALA A 567 -30.54 11.01 -1.80
C ALA A 567 -30.29 9.67 -1.08
N GLY A 568 -30.79 9.52 0.16
CA GLY A 568 -30.53 8.34 0.99
C GLY A 568 -29.10 8.23 1.56
N VAL A 569 -28.13 9.02 1.10
CA VAL A 569 -26.73 8.93 1.55
C VAL A 569 -26.50 9.83 2.77
N SER A 570 -26.22 9.22 3.93
CA SER A 570 -25.91 9.94 5.18
C SER A 570 -24.76 10.95 5.00
N MET A 571 -25.02 12.21 5.34
CA MET A 571 -24.04 13.30 5.26
C MET A 571 -23.08 13.38 6.45
N THR A 572 -23.18 12.49 7.44
CA THR A 572 -22.21 12.36 8.53
C THR A 572 -21.62 10.97 8.58
N ALA A 573 -20.31 10.95 8.75
CA ALA A 573 -19.57 9.75 9.07
C ALA A 573 -19.98 9.22 10.46
N PRO A 574 -20.00 7.88 10.67
CA PRO A 574 -20.42 7.31 11.94
C PRO A 574 -19.57 7.78 13.13
N ALA A 575 -20.19 8.50 14.07
CA ALA A 575 -19.50 9.13 15.19
C ALA A 575 -19.03 8.15 16.30
N LYS A 576 -19.23 6.84 16.11
CA LYS A 576 -18.78 5.76 17.00
C LYS A 576 -18.46 4.52 16.15
N VAL A 577 -17.33 3.87 16.46
CA VAL A 577 -17.05 2.50 16.02
C VAL A 577 -18.09 1.55 16.65
N PRO A 578 -18.69 0.61 15.91
CA PRO A 578 -19.57 -0.41 16.49
C PRO A 578 -18.86 -1.26 17.57
N SER A 579 -19.58 -1.69 18.60
CA SER A 579 -18.99 -2.42 19.74
C SER A 579 -18.55 -3.84 19.44
N SER A 580 -18.92 -4.40 18.27
CA SER A 580 -18.42 -5.69 17.76
C SER A 580 -17.01 -5.61 17.15
N VAL A 581 -16.49 -4.40 16.88
CA VAL A 581 -15.22 -4.22 16.16
C VAL A 581 -14.03 -4.35 17.11
N ASN A 582 -13.32 -5.47 17.01
CA ASN A 582 -12.03 -5.68 17.68
C ASN A 582 -10.95 -4.77 17.08
N LYS A 583 -10.34 -3.94 17.92
CA LYS A 583 -9.30 -2.98 17.54
C LYS A 583 -8.11 -2.97 18.50
N SER A 584 -6.91 -2.73 17.97
CA SER A 584 -5.69 -2.48 18.74
C SER A 584 -4.99 -1.20 18.23
N THR A 585 -4.19 -0.55 19.08
CA THR A 585 -3.44 0.66 18.70
C THR A 585 -1.93 0.36 18.72
N ALA A 586 -1.20 0.87 17.73
CA ALA A 586 0.19 0.46 17.50
C ALA A 586 1.17 0.85 18.62
N ASP A 587 0.79 1.79 19.49
CA ASP A 587 1.57 2.22 20.65
C ASP A 587 1.53 1.24 21.83
N LYS A 588 0.44 0.48 22.00
CA LYS A 588 0.25 -0.42 23.14
C LYS A 588 0.97 -1.76 22.87
N VAL A 589 1.85 -2.17 23.78
CA VAL A 589 2.42 -3.53 23.78
C VAL A 589 1.37 -4.50 24.28
N GLN A 590 0.63 -5.10 23.35
CA GLN A 590 -0.21 -6.27 23.63
C GLN A 590 0.65 -7.53 23.52
N CYS A 591 0.34 -8.55 24.32
CA CYS A 591 1.00 -9.85 24.30
C CYS A 591 0.04 -10.89 23.71
N ALA A 592 0.52 -11.81 22.86
CA ALA A 592 -0.30 -12.89 22.30
C ALA A 592 -0.86 -13.78 23.42
N LYS A 593 -2.09 -14.28 23.25
CA LYS A 593 -2.89 -14.95 24.30
C LYS A 593 -3.29 -16.38 23.95
#